data_AF-A0A139HEK0-F1
#
_entry.id   AF-A0A139HEK0-F1
#
_cell.length_a   1.000
_cell.length_b   1.000
_cell.length_c   1.000
_cell.angle_alpha   90.00
_cell.angle_beta   90.00
_cell.angle_gamma   90.00
#
_symmetry.space_group_name_H-M   'P 1'
#
loop_
_entity.id
_entity.type
_entity.pdbx_description
1 polymer ?
#
loop_
_entity_poly.entity_id
_entity_poly.type
_entity_poly.pdbx_seq_one_letter_code
_entity_poly.pdbx_strand_id
1 'polypeptide(L)'
;MKLAILSVAVLVASVSAGAIDLQKRDTPLQVQLSQVNGDNSKVKVEVTNTAQRANFNGVLLRMSTKNLTASEFVPLESGQTIETEIDVAELYDVESTDSYAVRAVGSMPYAELGTTELTGKSVAFSSNTITMDIDGDMAMKIPYMVDRAHQTRTTLSTDGCSSERSQTIRKALENCSKLASNAASAAQSGHALREFFKTTSTSAAKTIAARFRAVAQDCGSQTDGATETSCDDSYGYCQQGVLAYTLPRYNYVAYCDLFYQVLDPLSQQCHDQDQATTVLHEETHAPAVYRPGTEDYAYGYAAAQDLTSQQAINNADSYALYANALYAGCA
;
A
#
# COMPACT_ATOMS: atom_id res chain seq x y z
N MET A 1 -7.87 7.27 21.23
CA MET A 1 -8.35 6.26 22.19
C MET A 1 -7.53 4.98 21.98
N LYS A 2 -6.68 4.59 22.94
CA LYS A 2 -5.72 3.48 22.73
C LYS A 2 -6.43 2.13 22.82
N LEU A 3 -6.31 1.33 21.76
CA LEU A 3 -6.87 -0.01 21.70
C LEU A 3 -5.73 -1.03 21.70
N ALA A 4 -5.58 -1.81 22.77
CA ALA A 4 -4.83 -3.05 22.70
C ALA A 4 -5.64 -4.04 21.84
N ILE A 5 -5.16 -4.33 20.63
CA ILE A 5 -5.71 -5.42 19.84
C ILE A 5 -5.18 -6.71 20.46
N LEU A 6 -5.79 -7.10 21.58
CA LEU A 6 -5.54 -8.38 22.21
C LEU A 6 -6.22 -9.46 21.37
N SER A 7 -5.42 -10.47 21.01
CA SER A 7 -5.76 -11.80 20.49
C SER A 7 -5.52 -12.07 19.00
N VAL A 8 -4.28 -12.47 18.69
CA VAL A 8 -4.05 -13.73 17.96
C VAL A 8 -3.88 -14.83 19.00
N ALA A 9 -4.95 -15.09 19.77
CA ALA A 9 -5.04 -16.21 20.67
C ALA A 9 -6.50 -16.66 20.67
N VAL A 10 -6.74 -17.78 20.01
CA VAL A 10 -7.99 -18.52 20.03
C VAL A 10 -8.36 -18.81 21.49
N LEU A 11 -9.34 -18.10 22.04
CA LEU A 11 -10.08 -18.60 23.19
C LEU A 11 -11.12 -19.59 22.65
N VAL A 12 -11.00 -20.83 23.09
CA VAL A 12 -11.83 -21.97 22.69
C VAL A 12 -13.31 -21.67 22.96
N ALA A 13 -14.03 -21.28 21.91
CA ALA A 13 -15.42 -21.62 21.67
C ALA A 13 -15.52 -22.01 20.19
N SER A 14 -15.64 -23.31 19.94
CA SER A 14 -15.56 -23.96 18.65
C SER A 14 -16.55 -23.42 17.61
N VAL A 15 -16.06 -22.72 16.58
CA VAL A 15 -16.52 -22.79 15.17
C VAL A 15 -15.33 -22.46 14.26
N SER A 16 -15.02 -23.38 13.34
CA SER A 16 -13.90 -23.32 12.41
C SER A 16 -14.09 -22.29 11.30
N ALA A 17 -13.11 -21.41 11.11
CA ALA A 17 -12.81 -20.73 9.84
C ALA A 17 -11.30 -20.48 9.79
N GLY A 18 -10.66 -20.79 8.66
CA GLY A 18 -9.20 -20.85 8.54
C GLY A 18 -8.51 -19.51 8.80
N ALA A 19 -8.12 -19.26 10.05
CA ALA A 19 -6.91 -18.54 10.34
C ALA A 19 -5.74 -19.48 9.98
N ILE A 20 -4.68 -18.96 9.35
CA ILE A 20 -3.40 -19.65 9.40
C ILE A 20 -3.08 -19.76 10.89
N ASP A 21 -3.19 -20.98 11.39
CA ASP A 21 -2.92 -21.35 12.76
C ASP A 21 -1.42 -21.19 12.97
N LEU A 22 -0.98 -20.00 13.39
CA LEU A 22 0.41 -19.71 13.76
C LEU A 22 0.87 -20.59 14.94
N GLN A 23 -0.07 -21.26 15.64
CA GLN A 23 0.24 -22.27 16.67
C GLN A 23 0.46 -23.68 16.07
N LYS A 24 0.17 -23.92 14.79
CA LYS A 24 0.44 -25.19 14.08
C LYS A 24 1.69 -25.18 13.21
N ARG A 25 2.45 -24.08 13.17
CA ARG A 25 3.77 -24.12 12.54
C ARG A 25 4.81 -24.64 13.53
N ASP A 26 5.36 -25.80 13.20
CA ASP A 26 6.52 -26.38 13.87
C ASP A 26 7.82 -25.58 13.62
N THR A 27 7.81 -24.56 12.72
CA THR A 27 8.99 -23.79 12.32
C THR A 27 8.80 -22.26 12.47
N PRO A 28 9.75 -21.56 13.13
CA PRO A 28 9.80 -20.09 13.24
C PRO A 28 9.90 -19.37 11.87
N LEU A 29 9.54 -18.08 11.84
CA LEU A 29 9.69 -17.20 10.67
C LEU A 29 10.13 -15.79 11.07
N GLN A 30 10.53 -14.96 10.08
CA GLN A 30 10.57 -13.51 10.26
C GLN A 30 9.61 -12.82 9.30
N VAL A 31 8.75 -11.96 9.83
CA VAL A 31 7.78 -11.19 9.04
C VAL A 31 8.35 -9.82 8.72
N GLN A 32 8.22 -9.38 7.47
CA GLN A 32 8.50 -8.01 7.09
C GLN A 32 7.32 -7.17 7.58
N LEU A 33 7.57 -6.32 8.57
CA LEU A 33 6.57 -5.39 9.09
C LEU A 33 7.07 -3.97 8.83
N SER A 34 6.29 -3.19 8.09
CA SER A 34 6.51 -1.76 8.01
C SER A 34 6.08 -1.11 9.34
N GLN A 35 6.96 -0.33 9.94
CA GLN A 35 6.62 0.57 11.04
C GLN A 35 7.13 1.94 10.62
N VAL A 36 6.27 2.90 10.32
CA VAL A 36 6.75 4.27 10.07
C VAL A 36 7.02 4.96 11.42
N ASN A 37 8.03 5.82 11.49
CA ASN A 37 8.28 6.64 12.67
C ASN A 37 7.09 7.58 12.86
N GLY A 38 6.34 7.37 13.94
CA GLY A 38 5.09 8.07 14.20
C GLY A 38 3.84 7.30 13.76
N ASP A 39 3.97 6.20 13.00
CA ASP A 39 2.88 5.24 12.81
C ASP A 39 2.75 4.34 14.04
N ASN A 40 1.54 4.34 14.60
CA ASN A 40 1.22 3.56 15.78
C ASN A 40 0.96 2.08 15.43
N SER A 41 0.90 1.71 14.14
CA SER A 41 0.54 0.37 13.70
C SER A 41 1.53 -0.22 12.69
N LYS A 42 1.80 -1.53 12.84
CA LYS A 42 2.44 -2.36 11.81
C LYS A 42 1.42 -3.08 10.91
N VAL A 43 0.14 -2.79 11.14
CA VAL A 43 -1.01 -3.56 10.68
C VAL A 43 -2.15 -2.58 10.41
N LYS A 44 -2.66 -2.58 9.18
CA LYS A 44 -3.85 -1.79 8.81
C LYS A 44 -5.13 -2.51 9.24
N VAL A 45 -6.17 -1.74 9.53
CA VAL A 45 -7.52 -2.24 9.85
C VAL A 45 -8.55 -1.79 8.82
N GLU A 46 -9.60 -2.58 8.64
CA GLU A 46 -10.82 -2.18 7.96
C GLU A 46 -11.73 -1.55 9.01
N VAL A 47 -12.15 -0.31 8.76
CA VAL A 47 -13.08 0.44 9.62
C VAL A 47 -14.31 0.78 8.78
N THR A 48 -15.46 0.26 9.17
CA THR A 48 -16.71 0.41 8.41
C THR A 48 -17.83 0.85 9.34
N ASN A 49 -18.59 1.86 8.95
CA ASN A 49 -19.82 2.23 9.64
C ASN A 49 -21.05 1.71 8.89
N THR A 50 -22.23 2.13 9.32
CA THR A 50 -23.50 1.66 8.75
C THR A 50 -23.71 2.05 7.28
N ALA A 51 -22.98 3.05 6.78
CA ALA A 51 -23.12 3.59 5.43
C ALA A 51 -21.97 3.19 4.50
N GLN A 52 -20.73 3.22 4.98
CA GLN A 52 -19.53 3.07 4.14
C GLN A 52 -18.28 2.70 4.93
N ARG A 53 -17.21 2.38 4.20
CA ARG A 53 -15.86 2.25 4.75
C ARG A 53 -15.29 3.64 5.07
N ALA A 54 -14.70 3.79 6.26
CA ALA A 54 -13.97 4.99 6.65
C ALA A 54 -12.71 5.16 5.80
N ASN A 55 -12.41 6.41 5.40
CA ASN A 55 -11.21 6.69 4.62
C ASN A 55 -9.98 6.54 5.50
N PHE A 56 -8.93 5.90 4.98
CA PHE A 56 -7.63 5.85 5.64
C PHE A 56 -6.87 7.16 5.41
N ASN A 57 -6.39 7.77 6.49
CA ASN A 57 -5.65 9.03 6.54
C ASN A 57 -4.20 8.83 7.02
N GLY A 58 -3.72 7.59 7.15
CA GLY A 58 -2.32 7.30 7.48
C GLY A 58 -1.39 7.31 6.27
N VAL A 59 -0.25 6.63 6.40
CA VAL A 59 0.79 6.53 5.35
C VAL A 59 0.67 5.20 4.61
N LEU A 60 0.76 5.22 3.28
CA LEU A 60 0.89 4.03 2.44
C LEU A 60 2.34 3.99 1.94
N LEU A 61 3.03 2.85 2.07
CA LEU A 61 4.47 2.75 1.79
C LEU A 61 4.69 1.80 0.63
N ARG A 62 5.58 2.12 -0.30
CA ARG A 62 6.15 1.12 -1.19
C ARG A 62 7.40 0.53 -0.55
N MET A 63 7.30 -0.71 -0.06
CA MET A 63 8.45 -1.44 0.47
C MET A 63 9.31 -2.03 -0.66
N SER A 64 10.63 -2.06 -0.47
CA SER A 64 11.53 -2.88 -1.25
C SER A 64 11.23 -4.35 -1.00
N THR A 65 11.39 -5.16 -2.05
CA THR A 65 11.29 -6.63 -1.99
C THR A 65 12.65 -7.30 -2.18
N LYS A 66 13.71 -6.51 -2.39
CA LYS A 66 15.07 -6.94 -2.65
C LYS A 66 16.07 -6.20 -1.76
N ASN A 67 17.24 -6.80 -1.58
CA ASN A 67 18.36 -6.24 -0.82
C ASN A 67 17.98 -5.84 0.62
N LEU A 68 17.07 -6.60 1.23
CA LEU A 68 16.62 -6.36 2.59
C LEU A 68 17.68 -6.77 3.60
N THR A 69 17.66 -6.10 4.74
CA THR A 69 18.53 -6.29 5.89
C THR A 69 17.71 -6.77 7.10
N ALA A 70 18.39 -7.30 8.11
CA ALA A 70 17.71 -7.89 9.28
C ALA A 70 16.86 -6.88 10.08
N SER A 71 17.12 -5.57 9.99
CA SER A 71 16.33 -4.53 10.67
C SER A 71 14.94 -4.32 10.05
N GLU A 72 14.70 -4.81 8.82
CA GLU A 72 13.41 -4.74 8.14
C GLU A 72 12.47 -5.91 8.51
N PHE A 73 12.96 -6.83 9.35
CA PHE A 73 12.24 -8.02 9.77
C PHE A 73 12.00 -8.03 11.27
N VAL A 74 10.84 -8.56 11.67
CA VAL A 74 10.54 -8.90 13.06
C VAL A 74 10.50 -10.42 13.19
N PRO A 75 11.38 -11.03 13.99
CA PRO A 75 11.35 -12.47 14.24
C PRO A 75 10.10 -12.86 15.02
N LEU A 76 9.46 -13.93 14.59
CA LEU A 76 8.28 -14.52 15.20
C LEU A 76 8.52 -16.02 15.42
N GLU A 77 8.85 -16.36 16.66
CA GLU A 77 9.03 -17.74 17.11
C GLU A 77 7.69 -18.50 17.19
N SER A 78 7.75 -19.83 17.16
CA SER A 78 6.54 -20.66 17.31
C SER A 78 5.85 -20.36 18.65
N GLY A 79 4.56 -20.01 18.58
CA GLY A 79 3.77 -19.59 19.75
C GLY A 79 4.03 -18.18 20.27
N GLN A 80 4.99 -17.43 19.69
CA GLN A 80 5.20 -16.02 20.04
C GLN A 80 4.01 -15.17 19.56
N THR A 81 3.68 -14.15 20.35
CA THR A 81 2.67 -13.15 20.01
C THR A 81 3.34 -11.78 19.90
N ILE A 82 2.93 -11.00 18.90
CA ILE A 82 3.27 -9.57 18.77
C ILE A 82 1.97 -8.81 18.97
N GLU A 83 1.98 -7.83 19.87
CA GLU A 83 0.84 -6.95 20.12
C GLU A 83 1.17 -5.53 19.63
N THR A 84 0.16 -4.86 19.10
CA THR A 84 0.24 -3.46 18.68
C THR A 84 -1.06 -2.76 19.06
N GLU A 85 -0.97 -1.48 19.41
CA GLU A 85 -2.14 -0.65 19.67
C GLU A 85 -2.42 0.24 18.47
N ILE A 86 -3.69 0.37 18.07
CA ILE A 86 -4.10 1.23 16.96
C ILE A 86 -5.09 2.25 17.48
N ASP A 87 -4.78 3.54 17.30
CA ASP A 87 -5.75 4.61 17.51
C ASP A 87 -6.52 4.87 16.21
N VAL A 88 -7.77 4.39 16.15
CA VAL A 88 -8.60 4.48 14.95
C VAL A 88 -8.82 5.93 14.52
N ALA A 89 -8.96 6.87 15.47
CA ALA A 89 -9.21 8.27 15.16
C ALA A 89 -7.99 9.00 14.60
N GLU A 90 -6.76 8.52 14.88
CA GLU A 90 -5.54 9.10 14.29
C GLU A 90 -5.34 8.68 12.83
N LEU A 91 -6.03 7.62 12.38
CA LEU A 91 -5.77 6.95 11.11
C LEU A 91 -6.97 6.85 10.17
N TYR A 92 -8.20 6.96 10.67
CA TYR A 92 -9.41 6.76 9.88
C TYR A 92 -10.40 7.90 10.10
N ASP A 93 -11.11 8.25 9.03
CA ASP A 93 -12.21 9.21 9.06
C ASP A 93 -13.40 8.63 9.83
N VAL A 94 -13.40 8.88 11.14
CA VAL A 94 -14.45 8.51 12.10
C VAL A 94 -15.09 9.73 12.75
N GLU A 95 -15.11 10.85 12.02
CA GLU A 95 -15.63 12.14 12.48
C GLU A 95 -17.17 12.20 12.52
N SER A 96 -17.85 11.14 12.07
CA SER A 96 -19.30 10.98 12.20
C SER A 96 -19.64 10.16 13.44
N THR A 97 -20.57 10.63 14.27
CA THR A 97 -21.07 9.83 15.40
C THR A 97 -21.86 8.62 14.90
N ASP A 98 -21.28 7.43 15.01
CA ASP A 98 -21.89 6.17 14.57
C ASP A 98 -21.26 4.97 15.30
N SER A 99 -21.85 3.80 15.10
CA SER A 99 -21.27 2.50 15.44
C SER A 99 -20.37 2.02 14.30
N TYR A 100 -19.09 1.79 14.61
CA TYR A 100 -18.08 1.34 13.68
C TYR A 100 -17.70 -0.11 13.94
N ALA A 101 -17.73 -0.94 12.90
CA ALA A 101 -17.12 -2.25 12.88
C ALA A 101 -15.65 -2.12 12.48
N VAL A 102 -14.75 -2.69 13.29
CA VAL A 102 -13.30 -2.67 13.09
C VAL A 102 -12.78 -4.10 12.99
N ARG A 103 -11.96 -4.38 11.99
CA ARG A 103 -11.35 -5.69 11.78
C ARG A 103 -9.95 -5.54 11.17
N ALA A 104 -8.96 -6.22 11.71
CA ALA A 104 -7.65 -6.29 11.08
C ALA A 104 -7.68 -7.30 9.94
N VAL A 105 -7.31 -6.88 8.73
CA VAL A 105 -7.20 -7.74 7.55
C VAL A 105 -6.00 -7.30 6.75
N GLY A 106 -5.19 -8.25 6.30
CA GLY A 106 -4.04 -7.94 5.46
C GLY A 106 -3.19 -9.16 5.16
N SER A 107 -2.00 -8.93 4.61
CA SER A 107 -1.01 -9.96 4.41
C SER A 107 0.39 -9.44 4.75
N MET A 108 1.26 -10.32 5.23
CA MET A 108 2.63 -9.99 5.64
C MET A 108 3.63 -10.81 4.84
N PRO A 109 4.50 -10.18 4.03
CA PRO A 109 5.65 -10.86 3.43
C PRO A 109 6.54 -11.44 4.53
N TYR A 110 7.18 -12.58 4.25
CA TYR A 110 8.06 -13.23 5.22
C TYR A 110 9.28 -13.88 4.59
N ALA A 111 10.32 -14.01 5.41
CA ALA A 111 11.54 -14.74 5.15
C ALA A 111 11.67 -15.92 6.14
N GLU A 112 12.46 -16.93 5.75
CA GLU A 112 12.84 -18.01 6.67
C GLU A 112 13.75 -17.46 7.78
N LEU A 113 13.69 -18.04 8.98
CA LEU A 113 14.49 -17.55 10.12
C LEU A 113 15.99 -17.57 9.78
N GLY A 114 16.66 -16.43 9.94
CA GLY A 114 18.09 -16.28 9.66
C GLY A 114 18.43 -15.90 8.22
N THR A 115 17.42 -15.67 7.37
CA THR A 115 17.60 -15.09 6.04
C THR A 115 16.93 -13.72 5.95
N THR A 116 17.32 -12.91 4.96
CA THR A 116 16.64 -11.64 4.60
C THR A 116 16.02 -11.69 3.21
N GLU A 117 15.98 -12.89 2.61
CA GLU A 117 15.36 -13.13 1.32
C GLU A 117 13.89 -13.51 1.53
N LEU A 118 12.98 -12.69 0.97
CA LEU A 118 11.56 -12.99 1.02
C LEU A 118 11.25 -14.28 0.27
N THR A 119 10.33 -15.07 0.81
CA THR A 119 9.83 -16.30 0.14
C THR A 119 9.00 -16.01 -1.12
N GLY A 120 8.71 -14.73 -1.40
CA GLY A 120 7.75 -14.28 -2.39
C GLY A 120 6.28 -14.45 -1.96
N LYS A 121 6.01 -15.21 -0.90
CA LYS A 121 4.67 -15.42 -0.34
C LYS A 121 4.39 -14.43 0.78
N SER A 122 3.12 -14.28 1.11
CA SER A 122 2.66 -13.55 2.29
C SER A 122 1.79 -14.42 3.18
N VAL A 123 1.86 -14.18 4.49
CA VAL A 123 0.93 -14.75 5.46
C VAL A 123 -0.27 -13.82 5.53
N ALA A 124 -1.41 -14.26 4.98
CA ALA A 124 -2.67 -13.55 5.15
C ALA A 124 -3.15 -13.67 6.61
N PHE A 125 -3.64 -12.58 7.18
CA PHE A 125 -4.24 -12.55 8.51
C PHE A 125 -5.61 -11.89 8.46
N SER A 126 -6.46 -12.31 9.39
CA SER A 126 -7.75 -11.69 9.60
C SER A 126 -8.20 -11.87 11.04
N SER A 127 -8.59 -10.79 11.71
CA SER A 127 -9.13 -10.84 13.07
C SER A 127 -10.64 -11.10 13.07
N ASN A 128 -11.18 -11.34 14.26
CA ASN A 128 -12.59 -11.10 14.53
C ASN A 128 -12.94 -9.62 14.33
N THR A 129 -14.21 -9.33 14.08
CA THR A 129 -14.73 -7.96 14.06
C THR A 129 -15.09 -7.53 15.48
N ILE A 130 -14.70 -6.33 15.85
CA ILE A 130 -15.18 -5.63 17.04
C ILE A 130 -16.09 -4.48 16.61
N THR A 131 -17.04 -4.10 17.46
CA THR A 131 -17.91 -2.94 17.23
C THR A 131 -17.65 -1.90 18.30
N MET A 132 -17.60 -0.64 17.89
CA MET A 132 -17.36 0.49 18.79
C MET A 132 -18.24 1.68 18.42
N ASP A 133 -18.87 2.29 19.41
CA ASP A 133 -19.59 3.55 19.21
C ASP A 133 -18.59 4.70 19.36
N ILE A 134 -18.44 5.49 18.29
CA ILE A 134 -17.49 6.61 18.24
C ILE A 134 -18.29 7.91 18.27
N ASP A 135 -17.93 8.80 19.19
CA ASP A 135 -18.39 10.19 19.19
C ASP A 135 -17.57 10.99 18.19
N GLY A 136 -18.18 11.35 17.06
CA GLY A 136 -17.54 12.08 15.97
C GLY A 136 -17.02 13.46 16.39
N ASP A 137 -17.72 14.15 17.31
CA ASP A 137 -17.29 15.46 17.82
C ASP A 137 -16.03 15.36 18.68
N MET A 138 -15.82 14.21 19.32
CA MET A 138 -14.59 13.91 20.05
C MET A 138 -13.49 13.42 19.12
N ALA A 139 -13.82 12.63 18.09
CA ALA A 139 -12.88 12.17 17.08
C ALA A 139 -12.27 13.34 16.30
N MET A 140 -13.07 14.34 15.92
CA MET A 140 -12.59 15.57 15.23
C MET A 140 -11.53 16.36 16.02
N LYS A 141 -11.42 16.15 17.34
CA LYS A 141 -10.42 16.82 18.19
C LYS A 141 -9.08 16.09 18.21
N ILE A 142 -9.03 14.87 17.67
CA ILE A 142 -7.81 14.07 17.55
C ILE A 142 -7.21 14.38 16.17
N PRO A 143 -6.03 15.02 16.10
CA PRO A 143 -5.39 15.24 14.81
C PRO A 143 -5.01 13.90 14.19
N TYR A 144 -5.10 13.80 12.86
CA TYR A 144 -4.57 12.63 12.18
C TYR A 144 -3.06 12.56 12.40
N MET A 145 -2.51 11.35 12.41
CA MET A 145 -1.08 11.12 12.58
C MET A 145 -0.23 11.90 11.56
N VAL A 146 -0.74 12.05 10.34
CA VAL A 146 -0.07 12.74 9.25
C VAL A 146 -0.28 14.27 9.28
N ASP A 147 -1.11 14.78 10.20
CA ASP A 147 -1.46 16.19 10.27
C ASP A 147 -0.24 17.05 10.61
N ARG A 148 0.30 17.68 9.56
CA ARG A 148 1.36 18.69 9.62
C ARG A 148 1.01 19.83 8.68
N ALA A 149 1.71 20.96 8.80
CA ALA A 149 1.56 22.07 7.88
C ALA A 149 1.87 21.62 6.44
N HIS A 150 0.82 21.37 5.66
CA HIS A 150 0.90 20.99 4.25
C HIS A 150 0.60 22.21 3.39
N GLN A 151 1.41 22.47 2.38
CA GLN A 151 1.14 23.55 1.44
C GLN A 151 0.15 23.06 0.39
N THR A 152 -0.93 23.80 0.17
CA THR A 152 -2.04 23.39 -0.70
C THR A 152 -1.76 23.55 -2.20
N ARG A 153 -0.51 23.84 -2.58
CA ARG A 153 -0.11 24.09 -3.97
C ARG A 153 1.31 23.63 -4.23
N THR A 154 1.47 22.37 -4.63
CA THR A 154 2.62 22.02 -5.47
C THR A 154 2.33 20.80 -6.33
N THR A 155 2.60 20.96 -7.61
CA THR A 155 2.83 19.89 -8.59
C THR A 155 4.34 19.76 -8.73
N LEU A 156 4.86 18.58 -9.09
CA LEU A 156 6.28 18.18 -9.02
C LEU A 156 7.20 19.18 -8.26
N SER A 157 7.33 19.01 -6.95
CA SER A 157 8.26 19.78 -6.14
C SER A 157 9.67 19.20 -6.30
N THR A 158 10.60 20.02 -6.78
CA THR A 158 12.04 19.68 -6.83
C THR A 158 12.88 20.43 -5.81
N ASP A 159 12.23 21.12 -4.87
CA ASP A 159 12.91 21.84 -3.81
C ASP A 159 13.65 20.86 -2.89
N GLY A 160 14.89 21.18 -2.51
CA GLY A 160 15.73 20.30 -1.70
C GLY A 160 16.44 19.17 -2.46
N CYS A 161 16.14 18.99 -3.75
CA CYS A 161 16.68 17.86 -4.52
C CYS A 161 17.93 18.20 -5.33
N SER A 162 18.81 17.21 -5.49
CA SER A 162 19.93 17.32 -6.43
C SER A 162 19.43 17.30 -7.88
N SER A 163 20.25 17.81 -8.80
CA SER A 163 19.96 17.79 -10.23
C SER A 163 19.66 16.40 -10.77
N GLU A 164 20.34 15.38 -10.23
CA GLU A 164 20.19 13.99 -10.60
C GLU A 164 18.84 13.47 -10.13
N ARG A 165 18.46 13.67 -8.85
CA ARG A 165 17.16 13.23 -8.32
C ARG A 165 16.00 13.86 -9.08
N SER A 166 16.09 15.15 -9.39
CA SER A 166 15.07 15.86 -10.17
C SER A 166 14.93 15.29 -11.59
N GLN A 167 16.04 14.93 -12.25
CA GLN A 167 16.00 14.29 -13.57
C GLN A 167 15.41 12.88 -13.48
N THR A 168 15.80 12.10 -12.47
CA THR A 168 15.31 10.75 -12.24
C THR A 168 13.79 10.73 -12.08
N ILE A 169 13.20 11.58 -11.24
CA ILE A 169 11.74 11.60 -11.06
C ILE A 169 11.02 12.09 -12.31
N ARG A 170 11.51 13.13 -13.00
CA ARG A 170 10.90 13.55 -14.27
C ARG A 170 10.88 12.38 -15.25
N LYS A 171 11.96 11.60 -15.29
CA LYS A 171 12.04 10.43 -16.18
C LYS A 171 11.10 9.30 -15.75
N ALA A 172 10.99 9.05 -14.45
CA ALA A 172 10.10 8.05 -13.90
C ALA A 172 8.62 8.41 -14.14
N LEU A 173 8.23 9.67 -13.99
CA LEU A 173 6.90 10.20 -14.34
C LEU A 173 6.60 10.04 -15.84
N GLU A 174 7.53 10.41 -16.72
CA GLU A 174 7.39 10.19 -18.18
C GLU A 174 7.16 8.71 -18.52
N ASN A 175 7.90 7.81 -17.87
CA ASN A 175 7.78 6.37 -18.09
C ASN A 175 6.47 5.84 -17.50
N CYS A 176 6.08 6.27 -16.29
CA CYS A 176 4.79 5.95 -15.67
C CYS A 176 3.65 6.30 -16.62
N SER A 177 3.62 7.52 -17.17
CA SER A 177 2.55 7.97 -18.08
C SER A 177 2.41 7.05 -19.30
N LYS A 178 3.53 6.61 -19.88
CA LYS A 178 3.54 5.67 -21.01
C LYS A 178 3.07 4.27 -20.61
N LEU A 179 3.57 3.73 -19.51
CA LEU A 179 3.18 2.42 -18.99
C LEU A 179 1.68 2.38 -18.66
N ALA A 180 1.19 3.38 -17.95
CA ALA A 180 -0.21 3.49 -17.57
C ALA A 180 -1.12 3.66 -18.79
N SER A 181 -0.71 4.42 -19.82
CA SER A 181 -1.47 4.53 -21.08
C SER A 181 -1.59 3.20 -21.82
N ASN A 182 -0.49 2.43 -21.88
CA ASN A 182 -0.49 1.09 -22.47
C ASN A 182 -1.37 0.12 -21.66
N ALA A 183 -1.20 0.13 -20.33
CA ALA A 183 -1.97 -0.70 -19.41
C ALA A 183 -3.47 -0.39 -19.46
N ALA A 184 -3.87 0.87 -19.61
CA ALA A 184 -5.26 1.26 -19.81
C ALA A 184 -5.87 0.63 -21.06
N SER A 185 -5.12 0.63 -22.17
CA SER A 185 -5.56 0.05 -23.45
C SER A 185 -5.68 -1.48 -23.36
N ALA A 186 -4.67 -2.13 -22.78
CA ALA A 186 -4.69 -3.57 -22.53
C ALA A 186 -5.85 -3.97 -21.60
N ALA A 187 -6.05 -3.25 -20.49
CA ALA A 187 -7.12 -3.51 -19.54
C ALA A 187 -8.50 -3.32 -20.18
N GLN A 188 -8.66 -2.29 -21.02
CA GLN A 188 -9.91 -2.05 -21.76
C GLN A 188 -10.30 -3.23 -22.68
N SER A 189 -9.30 -3.94 -23.22
CA SER A 189 -9.49 -5.15 -24.03
C SER A 189 -9.68 -6.42 -23.21
N GLY A 190 -9.51 -6.37 -21.89
CA GLY A 190 -9.56 -7.53 -21.00
C GLY A 190 -8.29 -8.39 -21.00
N HIS A 191 -7.22 -7.95 -21.67
CA HIS A 191 -5.96 -8.69 -21.75
C HIS A 191 -5.36 -8.89 -20.35
N ALA A 192 -4.98 -10.12 -20.02
CA ALA A 192 -4.34 -10.53 -18.75
C ALA A 192 -5.07 -10.15 -17.43
N LEU A 193 -6.29 -9.60 -17.46
CA LEU A 193 -7.00 -9.18 -16.24
C LEU A 193 -7.31 -10.33 -15.27
N ARG A 194 -7.49 -11.55 -15.78
CA ARG A 194 -7.69 -12.73 -14.94
C ARG A 194 -6.48 -13.00 -14.05
N GLU A 195 -5.28 -12.74 -14.55
CA GLU A 195 -4.04 -12.98 -13.81
C GLU A 195 -3.79 -11.90 -12.76
N PHE A 196 -3.94 -10.62 -13.10
CA PHE A 196 -3.53 -9.54 -12.19
C PHE A 196 -4.66 -9.02 -11.30
N PHE A 197 -5.92 -9.11 -11.78
CA PHE A 197 -7.10 -8.55 -11.11
C PHE A 197 -8.19 -9.59 -10.81
N LYS A 198 -7.90 -10.86 -11.09
CA LYS A 198 -8.78 -12.03 -10.84
C LYS A 198 -10.19 -11.88 -11.43
N THR A 199 -10.28 -11.22 -12.58
CA THR A 199 -11.57 -10.88 -13.19
C THR A 199 -11.53 -10.99 -14.69
N THR A 200 -12.68 -11.34 -15.27
CA THR A 200 -12.97 -11.22 -16.70
C THR A 200 -14.17 -10.30 -16.94
N SER A 201 -14.61 -9.57 -15.91
CA SER A 201 -15.79 -8.70 -15.99
C SER A 201 -15.49 -7.45 -16.82
N THR A 202 -16.35 -7.16 -17.78
CA THR A 202 -16.27 -5.93 -18.58
C THR A 202 -16.44 -4.67 -17.72
N SER A 203 -17.21 -4.72 -16.62
CA SER A 203 -17.34 -3.57 -15.72
C SER A 203 -16.04 -3.33 -14.96
N ALA A 204 -15.42 -4.39 -14.42
CA ALA A 204 -14.13 -4.30 -13.74
C ALA A 204 -13.02 -3.83 -14.70
N ALA A 205 -13.00 -4.34 -15.93
CA ALA A 205 -12.08 -3.91 -16.97
C ALA A 205 -12.16 -2.40 -17.25
N LYS A 206 -13.38 -1.84 -17.30
CA LYS A 206 -13.59 -0.39 -17.45
C LYS A 206 -13.06 0.40 -16.25
N THR A 207 -13.29 -0.07 -15.02
CA THR A 207 -12.76 0.56 -13.80
C THR A 207 -11.23 0.55 -13.79
N ILE A 208 -10.61 -0.60 -14.05
CA ILE A 208 -9.15 -0.76 -14.09
C ILE A 208 -8.54 0.15 -15.17
N ALA A 209 -9.11 0.14 -16.38
CA ALA A 209 -8.67 1.00 -17.47
C ALA A 209 -8.85 2.49 -17.14
N ALA A 210 -9.96 2.88 -16.49
CA ALA A 210 -10.20 4.26 -16.10
C ALA A 210 -9.18 4.75 -15.06
N ARG A 211 -8.84 3.92 -14.06
CA ARG A 211 -7.77 4.26 -13.10
C ARG A 211 -6.41 4.42 -13.81
N PHE A 212 -6.03 3.49 -14.69
CA PHE A 212 -4.79 3.64 -15.45
C PHE A 212 -4.77 4.90 -16.33
N ARG A 213 -5.89 5.31 -16.94
CA ARG A 213 -5.96 6.59 -17.68
C ARG A 213 -5.75 7.80 -16.76
N ALA A 214 -6.33 7.77 -15.57
CA ALA A 214 -6.15 8.84 -14.60
C ALA A 214 -4.70 8.93 -14.13
N VAL A 215 -4.08 7.79 -13.79
CA VAL A 215 -2.64 7.72 -13.45
C VAL A 215 -1.77 8.20 -14.62
N ALA A 216 -2.10 7.82 -15.86
CA ALA A 216 -1.36 8.27 -17.03
C ALA A 216 -1.42 9.80 -17.22
N GLN A 217 -2.59 10.39 -16.94
CA GLN A 217 -2.79 11.83 -16.97
C GLN A 217 -2.02 12.53 -15.85
N ASP A 218 -2.02 11.97 -14.64
CA ASP A 218 -1.30 12.54 -13.50
C ASP A 218 0.20 12.53 -13.71
N CYS A 219 0.76 11.34 -14.00
CA CYS A 219 2.17 11.16 -14.33
C CYS A 219 2.63 11.99 -15.53
N GLY A 220 1.71 12.35 -16.43
CA GLY A 220 2.00 13.18 -17.61
C GLY A 220 2.05 14.67 -17.32
N SER A 221 1.68 15.11 -16.11
CA SER A 221 1.62 16.51 -15.71
C SER A 221 2.72 16.84 -14.70
N GLN A 222 3.35 18.00 -14.87
CA GLN A 222 4.31 18.54 -13.90
C GLN A 222 3.81 19.81 -13.19
N THR A 223 2.71 20.39 -13.68
CA THR A 223 2.21 21.69 -13.22
C THR A 223 0.76 21.65 -12.74
N ASP A 224 -0.04 20.69 -13.20
CA ASP A 224 -1.49 20.64 -12.96
C ASP A 224 -1.99 19.20 -12.66
N GLY A 225 -1.14 18.39 -12.04
CA GLY A 225 -1.50 17.05 -11.54
C GLY A 225 -2.44 17.11 -10.33
N ALA A 226 -3.13 16.01 -10.07
CA ALA A 226 -3.93 15.77 -8.89
C ALA A 226 -3.07 15.39 -7.66
N THR A 227 -1.83 14.94 -7.88
CA THR A 227 -0.85 14.73 -6.80
C THR A 227 0.20 15.82 -6.70
N GLU A 228 0.67 16.03 -5.46
CA GLU A 228 1.97 16.62 -5.21
C GLU A 228 3.02 15.51 -5.16
N THR A 229 3.94 15.49 -6.12
CA THR A 229 5.10 14.60 -6.11
C THR A 229 6.33 15.36 -5.62
N SER A 230 7.03 14.82 -4.62
CA SER A 230 8.25 15.38 -4.04
C SER A 230 9.43 14.41 -4.17
N CYS A 231 10.60 14.94 -4.47
CA CYS A 231 11.86 14.18 -4.48
C CYS A 231 12.63 14.23 -3.15
N ASP A 232 12.07 14.95 -2.18
CA ASP A 232 12.56 15.01 -0.80
C ASP A 232 11.45 14.57 0.18
N ASP A 233 11.87 14.00 1.30
CA ASP A 233 11.00 13.50 2.36
C ASP A 233 10.76 14.57 3.44
N SER A 234 9.87 15.52 3.12
CA SER A 234 9.50 16.59 4.06
C SER A 234 8.76 16.09 5.31
N TYR A 235 8.22 14.86 5.30
CA TYR A 235 7.43 14.31 6.40
C TYR A 235 8.20 13.33 7.30
N GLY A 236 9.39 12.89 6.89
CA GLY A 236 10.25 11.99 7.64
C GLY A 236 9.75 10.54 7.67
N TYR A 237 9.03 10.11 6.63
CA TYR A 237 8.47 8.75 6.53
C TYR A 237 9.31 7.79 5.68
N CYS A 238 10.37 8.29 5.04
CA CYS A 238 11.39 7.45 4.44
C CYS A 238 12.22 6.76 5.52
N GLN A 239 12.20 5.43 5.46
CA GLN A 239 12.95 4.57 6.35
C GLN A 239 13.71 3.52 5.58
N GLN A 240 14.51 2.73 6.30
CA GLN A 240 15.16 1.57 5.73
C GLN A 240 14.12 0.62 5.14
N GLY A 241 14.36 0.19 3.90
CA GLY A 241 13.45 -0.68 3.16
C GLY A 241 12.30 0.01 2.46
N VAL A 242 12.10 1.32 2.64
CA VAL A 242 11.03 2.08 1.96
C VAL A 242 11.58 2.68 0.67
N LEU A 243 10.88 2.43 -0.46
CA LEU A 243 11.17 3.00 -1.77
C LEU A 243 10.45 4.35 -1.94
N ALA A 244 9.18 4.43 -1.56
CA ALA A 244 8.37 5.63 -1.65
C ALA A 244 7.20 5.55 -0.66
N TYR A 245 6.45 6.64 -0.51
CA TYR A 245 5.21 6.64 0.25
C TYR A 245 4.20 7.64 -0.30
N THR A 246 2.93 7.38 -0.03
CA THR A 246 1.79 8.27 -0.29
C THR A 246 1.08 8.65 1.00
N LEU A 247 0.66 9.91 1.08
CA LEU A 247 -0.29 10.42 2.08
C LEU A 247 -1.64 10.66 1.38
N PRO A 248 -2.59 9.72 1.41
CA PRO A 248 -3.85 9.81 0.65
C PRO A 248 -4.67 11.05 1.02
N ARG A 249 -4.61 11.47 2.29
CA ARG A 249 -5.27 12.69 2.79
C ARG A 249 -4.84 13.95 2.04
N TYR A 250 -3.57 14.01 1.62
CA TYR A 250 -2.97 15.15 0.96
C TYR A 250 -2.77 14.96 -0.54
N ASN A 251 -2.94 13.73 -1.06
CA ASN A 251 -2.51 13.36 -2.41
C ASN A 251 -1.02 13.69 -2.62
N TYR A 252 -0.21 13.49 -1.57
CA TYR A 252 1.21 13.76 -1.58
C TYR A 252 1.98 12.46 -1.71
N VAL A 253 2.96 12.44 -2.61
CA VAL A 253 3.87 11.32 -2.85
C VAL A 253 5.30 11.79 -2.63
N ALA A 254 6.08 11.01 -1.89
CA ALA A 254 7.53 11.23 -1.79
C ALA A 254 8.31 9.96 -2.07
N TYR A 255 9.49 10.15 -2.67
CA TYR A 255 10.39 9.08 -3.06
C TYR A 255 11.62 9.06 -2.16
N CYS A 256 11.91 7.89 -1.60
CA CYS A 256 12.97 7.70 -0.63
C CYS A 256 14.33 7.45 -1.29
N ASP A 257 15.39 7.50 -0.50
CA ASP A 257 16.76 7.28 -0.96
C ASP A 257 16.94 5.99 -1.77
N LEU A 258 16.31 4.89 -1.35
CA LEU A 258 16.38 3.61 -2.05
C LEU A 258 15.80 3.68 -3.48
N PHE A 259 14.76 4.49 -3.72
CA PHE A 259 14.21 4.67 -5.08
C PHE A 259 15.27 5.15 -6.07
N TYR A 260 16.16 6.05 -5.65
CA TYR A 260 17.23 6.56 -6.51
C TYR A 260 18.46 5.65 -6.56
N GLN A 261 18.70 4.88 -5.51
CA GLN A 261 19.94 4.13 -5.33
C GLN A 261 19.88 2.71 -5.87
N VAL A 262 18.72 2.04 -5.78
CA VAL A 262 18.62 0.60 -6.05
C VAL A 262 17.63 0.22 -7.16
N LEU A 263 16.75 1.14 -7.57
CA LEU A 263 15.78 0.85 -8.63
C LEU A 263 16.33 1.24 -10.00
N ASP A 264 16.19 0.32 -10.95
CA ASP A 264 16.39 0.64 -12.35
C ASP A 264 15.31 1.64 -12.83
N PRO A 265 15.59 2.48 -13.85
CA PRO A 265 14.59 3.41 -14.38
C PRO A 265 13.35 2.73 -14.95
N LEU A 266 13.54 1.56 -15.57
CA LEU A 266 12.49 0.76 -16.19
C LEU A 266 13.03 -0.66 -16.42
N SER A 267 12.52 -1.64 -15.68
CA SER A 267 13.01 -3.02 -15.73
C SER A 267 12.30 -3.83 -16.80
N GLN A 268 13.07 -4.66 -17.53
CA GLN A 268 12.52 -5.68 -18.44
C GLN A 268 12.40 -7.04 -17.75
N GLN A 269 12.80 -7.15 -16.48
CA GLN A 269 12.57 -8.34 -15.70
C GLN A 269 11.09 -8.39 -15.28
N CYS A 270 10.46 -9.52 -15.54
CA CYS A 270 9.07 -9.74 -15.17
C CYS A 270 8.85 -9.57 -13.67
N HIS A 271 7.84 -8.77 -13.37
CA HIS A 271 7.34 -8.51 -12.03
C HIS A 271 8.32 -7.79 -11.10
N ASP A 272 9.34 -7.14 -11.68
CA ASP A 272 10.35 -6.42 -10.89
C ASP A 272 9.85 -5.06 -10.42
N GLN A 273 10.52 -4.51 -9.40
CA GLN A 273 10.36 -3.13 -8.97
C GLN A 273 11.31 -2.24 -9.75
N ASP A 274 10.79 -1.16 -10.30
CA ASP A 274 11.57 -0.12 -10.96
C ASP A 274 11.00 1.26 -10.61
N GLN A 275 11.68 2.32 -11.04
CA GLN A 275 11.27 3.68 -10.74
C GLN A 275 9.89 4.00 -11.36
N ALA A 276 9.65 3.60 -12.60
CA ALA A 276 8.41 3.92 -13.31
C ALA A 276 7.17 3.26 -12.68
N THR A 277 7.30 2.01 -12.27
CA THR A 277 6.24 1.20 -11.64
C THR A 277 6.07 1.55 -10.17
N THR A 278 7.12 2.01 -9.48
CA THR A 278 7.02 2.60 -8.15
C THR A 278 6.23 3.91 -8.18
N VAL A 279 6.52 4.80 -9.14
CA VAL A 279 5.67 6.00 -9.36
C VAL A 279 4.23 5.59 -9.63
N LEU A 280 4.00 4.66 -10.57
CA LEU A 280 2.65 4.19 -10.90
C LEU A 280 1.91 3.62 -9.68
N HIS A 281 2.59 2.87 -8.81
CA HIS A 281 2.04 2.33 -7.57
C HIS A 281 1.54 3.46 -6.67
N GLU A 282 2.40 4.43 -6.34
CA GLU A 282 2.05 5.54 -5.45
C GLU A 282 0.89 6.40 -6.00
N GLU A 283 0.89 6.66 -7.30
CA GLU A 283 -0.19 7.43 -7.95
C GLU A 283 -1.56 6.75 -7.81
N THR A 284 -1.61 5.42 -7.69
CA THR A 284 -2.88 4.73 -7.48
C THR A 284 -3.45 4.93 -6.08
N HIS A 285 -2.61 5.24 -5.09
CA HIS A 285 -3.04 5.49 -3.71
C HIS A 285 -3.76 6.82 -3.56
N ALA A 286 -3.43 7.82 -4.39
CA ALA A 286 -3.99 9.16 -4.31
C ALA A 286 -5.47 9.19 -4.75
N PRO A 287 -6.43 9.46 -3.83
CA PRO A 287 -7.85 9.47 -4.18
C PRO A 287 -8.25 10.57 -5.18
N ALA A 288 -7.47 11.66 -5.28
CA ALA A 288 -7.68 12.71 -6.27
C ALA A 288 -7.33 12.25 -7.70
N VAL A 289 -6.44 11.28 -7.87
CA VAL A 289 -6.15 10.65 -9.18
C VAL A 289 -7.35 9.80 -9.59
N TYR A 290 -7.75 8.85 -8.74
CA TYR A 290 -8.95 8.04 -8.98
C TYR A 290 -9.54 7.55 -7.65
N ARG A 291 -10.84 7.80 -7.43
CA ARG A 291 -11.50 7.43 -6.19
C ARG A 291 -12.20 6.05 -6.30
N PRO A 292 -12.09 5.18 -5.27
CA PRO A 292 -11.20 5.29 -4.11
C PRO A 292 -9.73 5.11 -4.51
N GLY A 293 -8.82 5.70 -3.74
CA GLY A 293 -7.41 5.34 -3.80
C GLY A 293 -7.21 3.87 -3.46
N THR A 294 -6.15 3.26 -3.98
CA THR A 294 -5.78 1.88 -3.65
C THR A 294 -5.19 1.78 -2.23
N GLU A 295 -5.11 0.56 -1.74
CA GLU A 295 -4.39 0.14 -0.55
C GLU A 295 -3.26 -0.82 -0.90
N ASP A 296 -2.55 -1.29 0.13
CA ASP A 296 -1.49 -2.30 0.04
C ASP A 296 -1.96 -3.62 0.63
N TYR A 297 -2.75 -4.38 -0.14
CA TYR A 297 -3.20 -5.70 0.30
C TYR A 297 -2.08 -6.75 0.19
N ALA A 298 -1.16 -6.59 -0.77
CA ALA A 298 -0.02 -7.46 -0.97
C ALA A 298 1.11 -6.77 -1.76
N TYR A 299 2.35 -7.14 -1.44
CA TYR A 299 3.56 -6.75 -2.17
C TYR A 299 4.17 -7.95 -2.91
N GLY A 300 4.55 -7.73 -4.17
CA GLY A 300 5.16 -8.73 -5.04
C GLY A 300 4.15 -9.64 -5.72
N TYR A 301 4.58 -10.22 -6.84
CA TYR A 301 3.71 -11.00 -7.72
C TYR A 301 3.06 -12.20 -7.04
N ALA A 302 3.84 -13.02 -6.34
CA ALA A 302 3.32 -14.24 -5.73
C ALA A 302 2.28 -13.96 -4.63
N ALA A 303 2.49 -12.95 -3.78
CA ALA A 303 1.47 -12.52 -2.82
C ALA A 303 0.23 -11.91 -3.49
N ALA A 304 0.41 -11.12 -4.55
CA ALA A 304 -0.70 -10.58 -5.35
C ALA A 304 -1.51 -11.67 -6.08
N GLN A 305 -0.97 -12.90 -6.22
CA GLN A 305 -1.72 -14.03 -6.76
C GLN A 305 -2.83 -14.53 -5.83
N ASP A 306 -2.67 -14.35 -4.52
CA ASP A 306 -3.62 -14.85 -3.52
C ASP A 306 -4.77 -13.86 -3.21
N LEU A 307 -4.74 -12.66 -3.80
CA LEU A 307 -5.79 -11.66 -3.60
C LEU A 307 -7.11 -12.05 -4.25
N THR A 308 -8.22 -11.67 -3.62
CA THR A 308 -9.53 -11.68 -4.28
C THR A 308 -9.59 -10.62 -5.38
N SER A 309 -10.56 -10.72 -6.29
CA SER A 309 -10.74 -9.69 -7.34
C SER A 309 -10.98 -8.29 -6.75
N GLN A 310 -11.77 -8.20 -5.68
CA GLN A 310 -12.03 -6.93 -5.00
C GLN A 310 -10.76 -6.34 -4.39
N GLN A 311 -9.92 -7.17 -3.75
CA GLN A 311 -8.64 -6.71 -3.20
C GLN A 311 -7.67 -6.33 -4.31
N ALA A 312 -7.53 -7.14 -5.36
CA ALA A 312 -6.61 -6.87 -6.47
C ALA A 312 -6.97 -5.58 -7.23
N ILE A 313 -8.26 -5.30 -7.43
CA ILE A 313 -8.72 -4.02 -8.01
C ILE A 313 -8.43 -2.84 -7.06
N ASN A 314 -8.28 -3.05 -5.77
CA ASN A 314 -7.94 -2.01 -4.80
C ASN A 314 -6.51 -2.14 -4.25
N ASN A 315 -5.63 -2.90 -4.91
CA ASN A 315 -4.24 -3.10 -4.49
C ASN A 315 -3.31 -2.34 -5.44
N ALA A 316 -2.49 -1.42 -4.92
CA ALA A 316 -1.60 -0.62 -5.73
C ALA A 316 -0.60 -1.48 -6.53
N ASP A 317 -0.07 -2.53 -5.90
CA ASP A 317 0.92 -3.38 -6.56
C ASP A 317 0.35 -4.22 -7.71
N SER A 318 -0.94 -4.52 -7.70
CA SER A 318 -1.59 -5.20 -8.84
C SER A 318 -1.51 -4.34 -10.11
N TYR A 319 -1.56 -3.01 -9.99
CA TYR A 319 -1.41 -2.09 -11.11
C TYR A 319 0.05 -1.99 -11.58
N ALA A 320 1.00 -1.90 -10.66
CA ALA A 320 2.43 -1.87 -10.95
C ALA A 320 2.89 -3.16 -11.66
N LEU A 321 2.52 -4.32 -11.11
CA LEU A 321 2.82 -5.64 -11.67
C LEU A 321 2.23 -5.85 -13.06
N TYR A 322 0.98 -5.43 -13.27
CA TYR A 322 0.32 -5.53 -14.57
C TYR A 322 1.01 -4.65 -15.62
N ALA A 323 1.34 -3.40 -15.27
CA ALA A 323 2.04 -2.48 -16.16
C ALA A 323 3.45 -2.97 -16.51
N ASN A 324 4.20 -3.49 -15.53
CA ASN A 324 5.50 -4.11 -15.76
C ASN A 324 5.38 -5.34 -16.67
N ALA A 325 4.46 -6.27 -16.39
CA ALA A 325 4.32 -7.50 -17.17
C ALA A 325 4.00 -7.24 -18.64
N LEU A 326 3.17 -6.23 -18.93
CA LEU A 326 2.90 -5.79 -20.30
C LEU A 326 4.15 -5.23 -20.98
N TYR A 327 4.98 -4.46 -20.27
CA TYR A 327 6.21 -3.89 -20.80
C TYR A 327 7.30 -4.96 -21.02
N ALA A 328 7.46 -5.87 -20.07
CA ALA A 328 8.43 -6.96 -20.09
C ALA A 328 8.02 -8.13 -21.02
N GLY A 329 6.76 -8.17 -21.48
CA GLY A 329 6.27 -9.20 -22.40
C GLY A 329 5.90 -10.53 -21.74
N CYS A 330 5.38 -10.47 -20.51
CA CYS A 330 4.99 -11.64 -19.71
C CYS A 330 3.60 -11.50 -19.06
N ALA A 331 2.72 -10.73 -19.70
CA ALA A 331 1.30 -10.65 -19.37
C ALA A 331 0.45 -11.61 -20.22
#